data_AF-E7G7W8-F1
#
_entry.id   AF-E7G7W8-F1
#
_cell.length_a   1.000
_cell.length_b   1.000
_cell.length_c   1.000
_cell.angle_alpha   90.00
_cell.angle_beta   90.00
_cell.angle_gamma   90.00
#
_symmetry.space_group_name_H-M   'P 1'
#
loop_
_entity.id
_entity.type
_entity.pdbx_description
1 polymer ?
#
loop_
_entity_poly.entity_id
_entity_poly.type
_entity_poly.pdbx_seq_one_letter_code
_entity_poly.pdbx_strand_id
1 'polypeptide(L)'
;MEGQIMYLKNNLKILRSKKGLSYRQMGKQCGIGYASINRLENEDNSNVKIHTLKKLADFFNITIDELVYKDLSKDVPVTGTK
;
A
#
# COMPACT_ATOMS: atom_id res chain seq x y z
N MET A 1 -6.41 20.91 8.12
CA MET A 1 -6.61 19.46 7.91
C MET A 1 -5.81 19.10 6.66
N GLU A 2 -4.50 18.93 6.83
CA GLU A 2 -3.60 18.66 5.70
C GLU A 2 -3.61 17.16 5.42
N GLY A 3 -3.89 16.81 4.15
CA GLY A 3 -3.98 15.43 3.66
C GLY A 3 -2.62 14.74 3.63
N GLN A 4 -2.08 14.43 4.81
CA GLN A 4 -0.96 13.50 4.91
C GLN A 4 -1.48 12.08 4.81
N ILE A 5 -0.84 11.32 3.94
CA ILE A 5 -1.02 9.87 3.80
C ILE A 5 -0.36 9.21 5.02
N MET A 6 -1.07 9.22 6.15
CA MET A 6 -0.49 8.89 7.46
C MET A 6 -0.09 7.42 7.60
N TYR A 7 -0.73 6.50 6.85
CA TYR A 7 -0.54 5.05 7.05
C TYR A 7 0.03 4.27 5.86
N LEU A 8 0.10 4.84 4.65
CA LEU A 8 0.50 4.09 3.44
C LEU A 8 1.80 3.32 3.59
N LYS A 9 2.84 3.97 4.11
CA LYS A 9 4.17 3.37 4.30
C LYS A 9 4.09 2.09 5.15
N ASN A 10 3.43 2.19 6.31
CA ASN A 10 3.31 1.08 7.24
C ASN A 10 2.39 -0.03 6.68
N ASN A 11 1.26 0.38 6.10
CA ASN A 11 0.29 -0.53 5.50
C ASN A 11 0.87 -1.36 4.37
N LEU A 12 1.64 -0.75 3.46
CA LEU A 12 2.31 -1.47 2.38
C LEU A 12 3.30 -2.50 2.92
N LYS A 13 4.10 -2.12 3.92
CA LYS A 13 5.06 -3.04 4.55
C LYS A 13 4.35 -4.23 5.20
N ILE A 14 3.23 -4.00 5.90
CA ILE A 14 2.41 -5.04 6.53
C ILE A 14 1.82 -5.96 5.45
N LEU A 15 1.15 -5.40 4.45
CA LEU A 15 0.46 -6.16 3.40
C LEU A 15 1.45 -6.99 2.57
N ARG A 16 2.61 -6.41 2.21
CA ARG A 16 3.68 -7.11 1.50
C ARG A 16 4.26 -8.25 2.33
N SER A 17 4.54 -8.01 3.61
CA SER A 17 5.11 -9.02 4.51
C SER A 17 4.12 -10.16 4.80
N LYS A 18 2.82 -9.86 4.96
CA LYS A 18 1.75 -10.87 5.10
C LYS A 18 1.66 -11.80 3.88
N LYS A 19 1.90 -11.29 2.68
CA LYS A 19 1.97 -12.10 1.44
C LYS A 19 3.35 -12.75 1.21
N GLY A 20 4.35 -12.50 2.06
CA GLY A 20 5.71 -13.05 1.90
C GLY A 20 6.45 -12.54 0.65
N LEU A 21 6.11 -11.33 0.17
CA LEU A 21 6.65 -10.80 -1.10
C LEU A 21 7.90 -9.95 -0.89
N SER A 22 8.90 -10.15 -1.75
CA SER A 22 9.96 -9.16 -1.96
C SER A 22 9.46 -7.93 -2.72
N TYR A 23 10.20 -6.82 -2.67
CA TYR A 23 9.86 -5.61 -3.45
C TYR A 23 9.77 -5.89 -4.96
N ARG A 24 10.63 -6.77 -5.48
CA ARG A 24 10.62 -7.16 -6.91
C ARG A 24 9.38 -7.97 -7.26
N GLN A 25 9.00 -8.92 -6.42
CA GLN A 25 7.80 -9.74 -6.66
C GLN A 25 6.54 -8.88 -6.56
N MET A 26 6.43 -8.03 -5.53
CA MET A 26 5.31 -7.12 -5.39
C MET A 26 5.22 -6.19 -6.59
N GLY A 27 6.32 -5.53 -6.96
CA GLY A 27 6.36 -4.64 -8.13
C GLY A 27 5.94 -5.32 -9.43
N LYS A 28 6.42 -6.55 -9.68
CA LYS A 28 6.02 -7.34 -10.83
C LYS A 28 4.52 -7.65 -10.84
N GLN A 29 3.94 -7.98 -9.69
CA GLN A 29 2.52 -8.35 -9.58
C GLN A 29 1.57 -7.15 -9.64
N CYS A 30 1.91 -6.02 -9.02
CA CYS A 30 1.08 -4.81 -9.05
C CYS A 30 1.36 -3.90 -10.26
N GLY A 31 2.35 -4.22 -11.09
CA GLY A 31 2.74 -3.41 -12.25
C GLY A 31 3.33 -2.05 -11.86
N ILE A 32 4.15 -2.04 -10.81
CA ILE A 32 4.87 -0.88 -10.28
C ILE A 32 6.37 -1.23 -10.21
N GLY A 33 7.25 -0.28 -10.53
CA GLY A 33 8.70 -0.52 -10.44
C GLY A 33 9.14 -0.85 -9.00
N TYR A 34 10.08 -1.78 -8.84
CA TYR A 34 10.59 -2.16 -7.51
C TYR A 34 11.12 -0.95 -6.72
N ALA A 35 11.78 0.00 -7.41
CA ALA A 35 12.30 1.21 -6.81
C ALA A 35 11.17 2.09 -6.26
N SER A 36 10.03 2.16 -6.95
CA SER A 36 8.85 2.86 -6.48
C SER A 36 8.26 2.18 -5.24
N ILE A 37 8.18 0.84 -5.20
CA ILE A 37 7.74 0.12 -3.99
C ILE A 37 8.67 0.40 -2.81
N ASN A 38 9.99 0.34 -3.04
CA ASN A 38 10.98 0.65 -2.00
C ASN A 38 10.82 2.08 -1.47
N ARG A 39 10.65 3.06 -2.37
CA ARG A 39 10.41 4.46 -2.02
C ARG A 39 9.14 4.64 -1.20
N LEU A 40 8.04 4.00 -1.62
CA LEU A 40 6.75 4.06 -0.91
C LEU A 40 6.83 3.52 0.53
N GLU A 41 7.63 2.48 0.76
CA GLU A 41 7.80 1.82 2.06
C GLU A 41 8.91 2.42 2.94
N ASN A 42 9.84 3.20 2.39
CA ASN A 42 11.02 3.67 3.15
C ASN A 42 11.18 5.19 3.16
N GLU A 43 10.76 5.89 2.12
CA GLU A 43 10.95 7.34 1.94
C GLU A 43 9.62 8.11 2.10
N ASP A 44 9.65 9.41 1.80
CA ASP A 44 8.47 10.26 1.74
C ASP A 44 7.55 9.88 0.57
N ASN A 45 6.26 9.78 0.89
CA ASN A 45 5.19 9.35 0.00
C ASN A 45 4.05 10.37 -0.11
N SER A 46 4.30 11.61 0.30
CA SER A 46 3.36 12.73 0.21
C SER A 46 2.81 12.98 -1.21
N ASN A 47 3.62 12.74 -2.25
CA ASN A 47 3.27 13.04 -3.65
C ASN A 47 3.01 11.78 -4.51
N VAL A 48 2.39 10.75 -3.92
CA VAL A 48 2.06 9.53 -4.67
C VAL A 48 0.87 9.78 -5.59
N LYS A 49 1.02 9.37 -6.86
CA LYS A 49 -0.05 9.48 -7.85
C LYS A 49 -1.21 8.55 -7.50
N ILE A 50 -2.44 9.03 -7.65
CA ILE A 50 -3.65 8.24 -7.38
C ILE A 50 -3.71 6.92 -8.18
N HIS A 51 -3.17 6.90 -9.40
CA HIS A 51 -3.11 5.67 -10.20
C HIS A 51 -2.26 4.57 -9.51
N THR A 52 -1.20 4.96 -8.78
CA THR A 52 -0.33 4.03 -8.05
C THR A 52 -1.05 3.49 -6.82
N LEU A 53 -1.75 4.37 -6.10
CA LEU A 53 -2.59 3.96 -4.97
C LEU A 53 -3.67 2.97 -5.42
N LYS A 54 -4.34 3.25 -6.54
CA LYS A 54 -5.35 2.35 -7.11
C LYS A 54 -4.79 0.97 -7.44
N LYS A 55 -3.63 0.89 -8.13
CA LYS A 55 -2.97 -0.39 -8.42
C LYS A 55 -2.65 -1.21 -7.16
N LEU A 56 -2.20 -0.53 -6.10
CA LEU A 56 -1.88 -1.18 -4.83
C LEU A 56 -3.15 -1.67 -4.12
N ALA A 57 -4.17 -0.82 -4.04
CA ALA A 57 -5.47 -1.14 -3.47
C ALA A 57 -6.12 -2.33 -4.18
N ASP A 58 -6.14 -2.32 -5.52
CA ASP A 58 -6.64 -3.42 -6.35
C ASP A 58 -5.85 -4.72 -6.11
N PHE A 59 -4.53 -4.64 -6.02
CA PHE A 59 -3.66 -5.81 -5.78
C PHE A 59 -3.86 -6.45 -4.40
N PHE A 60 -4.15 -5.64 -3.38
CA PHE A 60 -4.44 -6.12 -2.02
C PHE A 60 -5.93 -6.35 -1.76
N ASN A 61 -6.78 -6.08 -2.75
CA ASN A 61 -8.24 -6.16 -2.66
C ASN A 61 -8.79 -5.38 -1.45
N ILE A 62 -8.35 -4.12 -1.34
CA ILE A 62 -8.82 -3.13 -0.37
C ILE A 62 -9.14 -1.82 -1.08
N THR A 63 -9.76 -0.89 -0.39
CA THR A 63 -9.97 0.48 -0.90
C THR A 63 -8.72 1.34 -0.75
N ILE A 64 -8.65 2.44 -1.51
CA ILE A 64 -7.56 3.43 -1.34
C ILE A 64 -7.62 4.04 0.06
N ASP A 65 -8.82 4.30 0.59
CA ASP A 65 -9.01 4.88 1.91
C ASP A 65 -8.48 3.96 3.02
N GLU A 66 -8.74 2.65 2.92
CA GLU A 66 -8.14 1.67 3.84
C GLU A 66 -6.61 1.63 3.72
N LEU A 67 -6.08 1.80 2.50
CA LEU A 67 -4.64 1.79 2.28
C LEU A 67 -3.96 3.02 2.88
N VAL A 68 -4.60 4.19 2.88
CA VAL A 68 -3.95 5.48 3.23
C VAL A 68 -4.37 6.07 4.58
N TYR A 69 -5.61 5.86 5.01
CA TYR A 69 -6.22 6.50 6.20
C TYR A 69 -6.47 5.53 7.36
N LYS A 70 -6.43 4.21 7.14
CA LYS A 70 -6.63 3.21 8.21
C LYS A 70 -5.31 2.62 8.67
N ASP A 71 -5.15 2.41 9.98
CA ASP A 71 -4.00 1.69 10.53
C ASP A 71 -4.25 0.17 10.45
N LEU A 72 -3.64 -0.49 9.45
CA LEU A 72 -3.79 -1.94 9.26
C LEU A 72 -2.97 -2.79 10.26
N SER A 73 -2.26 -2.16 11.20
CA SER A 73 -1.56 -2.86 12.27
C SER A 73 -2.47 -3.25 13.44
N LYS A 74 -3.63 -2.59 13.60
CA LYS A 74 -4.49 -2.75 14.79
C LYS A 74 -5.75 -3.61 14.59
N ASP A 75 -6.08 -4.00 13.35
CA ASP A 75 -7.25 -4.85 13.06
C ASP A 75 -7.00 -5.76 11.83
N VAL A 76 -7.29 -7.05 11.94
CA VAL A 76 -7.50 -7.95 10.78
C VAL A 76 -8.66 -8.88 11.09
N PRO A 77 -9.82 -8.66 10.47
CA PRO A 77 -10.12 -9.39 9.24
C PRO A 77 -10.37 -8.43 8.07
N VAL A 78 -9.58 -8.57 7.00
CA VAL A 78 -9.88 -7.93 5.72
C VAL A 78 -11.03 -8.74 5.08
N THR A 79 -12.26 -8.46 5.48
CA THR A 79 -13.46 -8.89 4.76
C THR A 79 -14.15 -7.64 4.24
N GLY A 80 -13.62 -7.12 3.14
CA GLY A 80 -14.28 -6.10 2.32
C GLY A 80 -14.47 -6.67 0.94
N THR A 81 -15.53 -7.47 0.79
CA THR A 81 -16.12 -7.82 -0.50
C THR A 81 -16.27 -6.52 -1.30
N LYS A 82 -15.75 -6.50 -2.53
CA LYS A 82 -15.98 -5.41 -3.49
C LYS A 82 -17.45 -5.07 -3.62
#